data_AF-A0A2Z4GHN1-F1
#
_entry.id   AF-A0A2Z4GHN1-F1
#
_cell.length_a   1.000
_cell.length_b   1.000
_cell.length_c   1.000
_cell.angle_alpha   90.00
_cell.angle_beta   90.00
_cell.angle_gamma   90.00
#
_symmetry.space_group_name_H-M   'P 1'
#
loop_
_entity.id
_entity.type
_entity.pdbx_description
1 polymer ?
#
loop_
_entity_poly.entity_id
_entity_poly.type
_entity_poly.pdbx_seq_one_letter_code
_entity_poly.pdbx_strand_id
1 'polypeptide(L)'
;MIQNIISMLNNNCPNCNKGKVFKTKSIILSFGFSEMETKCPNCNNKFEKEPGFFIGAMYASYGLIIAEIFITYIIASFFFEEPFDLRILGIITAVLLVLSFFNYRFSRIMWLYAFG
;
A
#
# COMPACT_ATOMS: atom_id res chain seq x y z
N MET A 1 11.88 16.10 -8.26
CA MET A 1 10.53 15.58 -7.95
C MET A 1 10.31 14.14 -8.41
N ILE A 2 10.63 13.75 -9.65
CA ILE A 2 10.39 12.39 -10.18
C ILE A 2 11.17 11.28 -9.42
N GLN A 3 12.40 11.56 -8.97
CA GLN A 3 13.22 10.57 -8.25
C GLN A 3 12.66 10.16 -6.88
N ASN A 4 11.88 11.03 -6.21
CA ASN A 4 11.27 10.70 -4.92
C ASN A 4 10.09 9.73 -5.09
N ILE A 5 9.30 9.87 -6.16
CA ILE A 5 8.14 9.01 -6.44
C ILE A 5 8.59 7.58 -6.81
N ILE A 6 9.65 7.46 -7.61
CA ILE A 6 10.25 6.15 -7.94
C ILE A 6 10.81 5.49 -6.68
N SER A 7 11.35 6.29 -5.75
CA SER A 7 11.87 5.80 -4.46
C SER A 7 10.76 5.31 -3.54
N MET A 8 9.60 5.98 -3.53
CA MET A 8 8.40 5.54 -2.81
C MET A 8 7.90 4.19 -3.35
N LEU A 9 7.77 4.06 -4.67
CA LEU A 9 7.33 2.80 -5.33
C LEU A 9 8.31 1.64 -5.09
N ASN A 10 9.60 1.93 -4.94
CA ASN A 10 10.63 0.92 -4.68
C ASN A 10 10.79 0.54 -3.19
N ASN A 11 9.95 1.07 -2.29
CA ASN A 11 10.04 0.86 -0.84
C ASN A 11 11.36 1.36 -0.24
N ASN A 12 11.93 2.43 -0.79
CA ASN A 12 13.15 3.03 -0.27
C ASN A 12 12.86 3.86 0.97
N CYS A 13 13.86 4.00 1.83
CA CYS A 13 13.80 4.82 3.03
C CYS A 13 13.67 6.30 2.66
N PRO A 14 12.74 7.08 3.27
CA PRO A 14 12.54 8.48 2.94
C PRO A 14 13.76 9.36 3.25
N ASN A 15 14.58 8.97 4.24
CA ASN A 15 15.75 9.74 4.66
C ASN A 15 16.96 9.51 3.75
N CYS A 16 17.27 8.26 3.39
CA CYS A 16 18.49 7.95 2.63
C CYS A 16 18.27 7.48 1.19
N ASN A 17 17.03 7.20 0.78
CA ASN A 17 16.61 6.65 -0.53
C ASN A 17 17.35 5.38 -1.01
N LYS A 18 18.23 4.79 -0.18
CA LYS A 18 19.08 3.63 -0.51
C LYS A 18 18.71 2.37 0.26
N GLY A 19 18.31 2.50 1.52
CA GLY A 19 17.88 1.36 2.34
C GLY A 19 16.43 0.98 2.06
N LYS A 20 16.10 -0.31 2.13
CA LYS A 20 14.72 -0.81 1.97
C LYS A 20 13.98 -0.82 3.29
N VAL A 21 12.71 -0.44 3.25
CA VAL A 21 11.81 -0.43 4.42
C VAL A 21 11.31 -1.85 4.74
N PHE A 22 11.12 -2.67 3.71
CA PHE A 22 10.65 -4.05 3.83
C PHE A 22 11.78 -5.03 3.49
N LYS A 23 11.89 -6.13 4.25
CA LYS A 23 12.89 -7.20 4.01
C LYS A 23 12.74 -7.84 2.63
N THR A 24 11.51 -8.00 2.16
CA THR A 24 11.25 -8.71 0.91
C THR A 24 11.46 -7.82 -0.31
N LYS A 25 12.34 -8.27 -1.22
CA LYS A 25 12.81 -7.51 -2.39
C LYS A 25 11.74 -7.20 -3.45
N SER A 26 10.63 -7.95 -3.51
CA SER A 26 9.68 -7.89 -4.63
C SER A 26 8.24 -7.61 -4.19
N ILE A 27 7.58 -6.66 -4.87
CA ILE A 27 6.14 -6.35 -4.75
C ILE A 27 5.26 -7.47 -5.32
N ILE A 28 5.79 -8.26 -6.26
CA ILE A 28 5.00 -9.14 -7.14
C ILE A 28 5.02 -10.61 -6.67
N LEU A 29 6.08 -11.04 -5.99
CA LEU A 29 6.35 -12.48 -5.74
C LEU A 29 6.13 -12.96 -4.31
N SER A 30 5.71 -12.09 -3.37
CA SER A 30 5.57 -12.49 -1.97
C SER A 30 4.11 -12.43 -1.55
N PHE A 31 3.43 -13.56 -1.78
CA PHE A 31 2.22 -13.98 -1.06
C PHE A 31 2.58 -14.24 0.41
N GLY A 32 2.93 -13.18 1.13
CA GLY A 32 3.40 -13.27 2.52
C GLY A 32 3.42 -11.89 3.17
N PHE A 33 3.13 -11.85 4.47
CA PHE A 33 3.31 -10.66 5.27
C PHE A 33 4.78 -10.23 5.18
N SER A 34 5.03 -9.16 4.43
CA SER A 34 6.38 -8.63 4.32
C SER A 34 6.74 -8.02 5.65
N GLU A 35 7.67 -8.65 6.36
CA GLU A 35 8.19 -8.13 7.62
C GLU A 35 8.86 -6.77 7.35
N MET A 36 8.41 -5.78 8.10
CA MET A 36 8.93 -4.42 8.03
C MET A 36 10.15 -4.32 8.94
N GLU A 37 11.22 -3.71 8.44
CA GLU A 37 12.40 -3.47 9.25
C GLU A 37 12.08 -2.44 10.35
N THR A 38 12.69 -2.58 11.53
CA THR A 38 12.53 -1.59 12.61
C THR A 38 13.40 -0.34 12.39
N LYS A 39 14.54 -0.52 11.74
CA LYS A 39 15.51 0.52 11.38
C LYS A 39 15.98 0.34 9.94
N CYS A 40 16.34 1.45 9.29
CA CYS A 40 16.91 1.42 7.96
C CYS A 40 18.30 0.75 7.98
N PRO A 41 18.59 -0.25 7.12
CA PRO A 41 19.88 -0.94 7.12
C PRO A 41 21.06 -0.05 6.68
N ASN A 42 20.80 1.10 6.04
CA ASN A 42 21.85 1.98 5.51
C ASN A 42 22.10 3.21 6.39
N CYS A 43 21.05 3.92 6.82
CA CYS A 43 21.20 5.11 7.66
C CYS A 43 20.85 4.88 9.14
N ASN A 44 20.48 3.66 9.52
CA ASN A 44 20.07 3.28 10.88
C ASN A 44 18.88 4.09 11.44
N ASN A 45 18.16 4.83 10.59
CA ASN A 45 16.99 5.60 10.98
C ASN A 45 15.87 4.67 11.43
N LYS A 46 15.30 4.92 12.61
CA LYS A 46 14.17 4.14 13.13
C LYS A 46 12.91 4.51 12.36
N PHE A 47 12.26 3.52 11.74
CA PHE A 47 11.03 3.76 10.98
C PHE A 47 9.83 4.01 11.88
N GLU A 48 9.78 3.31 13.02
CA GLU A 48 8.75 3.53 14.03
C GLU A 48 9.23 4.55 15.07
N LYS A 49 8.87 5.83 14.87
CA LYS A 49 9.26 6.93 15.78
C LYS A 49 8.62 6.74 17.16
N GLU A 50 7.33 6.43 17.19
CA GLU A 50 6.49 6.33 18.39
C GLU A 50 5.77 4.96 18.43
N PRO A 51 5.49 4.40 19.62
CA PRO A 51 4.72 3.16 19.72
C PRO A 51 3.34 3.34 19.07
N GLY A 52 3.01 2.48 18.10
CA GLY A 52 1.72 2.57 17.40
C GLY A 52 1.70 3.58 16.24
N PHE A 53 2.86 4.10 15.80
CA PHE A 53 2.96 5.04 14.67
C PHE A 53 2.24 4.55 13.40
N PHE A 54 2.19 3.23 13.16
CA PHE A 54 1.51 2.64 11.99
C PHE A 54 0.00 2.48 12.15
N ILE A 55 -0.60 2.86 13.28
CA ILE A 55 -2.06 2.89 13.42
C ILE A 55 -2.65 3.90 12.43
N GLY A 56 -2.00 5.05 12.23
CA GLY A 56 -2.41 6.02 11.20
C GLY A 56 -2.34 5.45 9.77
N ALA A 57 -1.31 4.64 9.49
CA ALA A 57 -1.20 3.92 8.22
C ALA A 57 -2.32 2.90 8.01
N MET A 58 -2.98 2.40 9.07
CA MET A 58 -4.17 1.56 8.91
C MET A 58 -5.35 2.36 8.35
N TYR A 59 -5.58 3.59 8.84
CA TYR A 59 -6.64 4.47 8.34
C TYR A 59 -6.38 4.93 6.90
N ALA A 60 -5.13 5.22 6.56
CA ALA A 60 -4.76 5.51 5.17
C ALA A 60 -5.06 4.31 4.24
N SER A 61 -4.86 3.07 4.70
CA SER A 61 -5.21 1.87 3.94
C SER A 61 -6.71 1.73 3.75
N TYR A 62 -7.51 2.12 4.74
CA TYR A 62 -8.96 2.10 4.64
C TYR A 62 -9.46 3.09 3.58
N GLY A 63 -8.89 4.31 3.54
CA GLY A 63 -9.18 5.28 2.48
C GLY A 63 -8.84 4.77 1.08
N LEU A 64 -7.73 4.05 0.93
CA LEU A 64 -7.34 3.42 -0.34
C LEU A 64 -8.34 2.34 -0.78
N ILE A 65 -8.78 1.49 0.14
CA ILE A 65 -9.78 0.45 -0.14
C ILE A 65 -11.10 1.08 -0.61
N ILE A 66 -11.56 2.15 0.04
CA ILE A 66 -12.77 2.86 -0.39
C ILE A 66 -12.61 3.38 -1.81
N ALA A 67 -11.49 4.05 -2.12
CA ALA A 67 -11.22 4.56 -3.45
C ALA A 67 -11.19 3.44 -4.50
N GLU A 68 -10.58 2.29 -4.17
CA GLU A 68 -10.51 1.12 -5.03
C GLU A 68 -11.89 0.53 -5.33
N ILE A 69 -12.77 0.43 -4.32
CA ILE A 69 -14.16 0.00 -4.50
C ILE A 69 -14.89 0.95 -5.45
N PHE A 70 -14.81 2.27 -5.23
CA PHE A 70 -15.49 3.24 -6.09
C PHE A 70 -15.00 3.16 -7.54
N ILE A 71 -13.68 3.12 -7.76
CA ILE A 71 -13.09 3.01 -9.10
C ILE A 71 -13.53 1.72 -9.77
N THR A 72 -13.46 0.59 -9.06
CA THR A 72 -13.84 -0.72 -9.59
C THR A 72 -15.33 -0.79 -9.93
N TYR A 73 -16.19 -0.22 -9.07
CA TYR A 73 -17.62 -0.13 -9.31
C TYR A 73 -17.95 0.71 -10.54
N ILE A 74 -17.35 1.90 -10.66
CA ILE A 74 -17.56 2.77 -11.83
C ILE A 74 -17.15 2.05 -13.11
N ILE A 75 -15.97 1.42 -13.13
CA ILE A 75 -15.50 0.68 -14.31
C ILE A 75 -16.45 -0.49 -14.64
N ALA A 76 -16.84 -1.28 -13.63
CA ALA A 76 -17.74 -2.41 -13.83
C ALA A 76 -19.12 -1.96 -14.33
N SER A 77 -19.65 -0.84 -13.83
CA SER A 77 -20.97 -0.32 -14.21
C SER A 77 -21.12 0.01 -15.70
N PHE A 78 -20.02 0.22 -16.44
CA PHE A 78 -20.07 0.36 -17.91
C PHE A 78 -20.34 -0.95 -18.65
N PHE A 79 -20.12 -2.10 -18.01
CA PHE A 79 -20.27 -3.43 -18.61
C PHE A 79 -21.55 -4.15 -18.19
N PHE A 80 -22.28 -3.64 -17.19
CA PHE A 80 -23.50 -4.24 -16.66
C PHE A 80 -24.64 -3.22 -16.68
N GLU A 81 -25.80 -3.63 -17.18
CA GLU A 81 -26.98 -2.74 -17.29
C GLU A 81 -27.70 -2.55 -15.94
N GLU A 82 -27.65 -3.57 -15.07
CA GLU A 82 -28.27 -3.53 -13.75
C GLU A 82 -27.32 -2.92 -12.71
N PRO A 83 -27.80 -1.96 -11.89
CA PRO A 83 -26.96 -1.29 -10.88
C PRO A 83 -26.52 -2.23 -9.74
N PHE A 84 -27.20 -3.37 -9.58
CA PHE A 84 -26.99 -4.33 -8.49
C PHE A 84 -26.84 -5.76 -9.00
N ASP A 85 -25.71 -6.05 -9.64
CA ASP A 85 -25.35 -7.40 -10.09
C ASP A 85 -24.36 -8.06 -9.10
N LEU A 86 -24.63 -9.31 -8.70
CA LEU A 86 -23.74 -10.13 -7.89
C LEU A 86 -22.36 -10.33 -8.54
N ARG A 87 -22.27 -10.24 -9.87
CA ARG A 87 -21.02 -10.30 -10.62
C ARG A 87 -20.12 -9.11 -10.30
N ILE A 88 -20.68 -7.91 -10.16
CA ILE A 88 -19.92 -6.70 -9.78
C ILE A 88 -19.33 -6.87 -8.38
N LEU A 89 -20.12 -7.43 -7.44
CA LEU A 89 -19.63 -7.72 -6.08
C LEU A 89 -18.46 -8.73 -6.10
N GLY A 90 -18.56 -9.76 -6.95
CA GLY A 90 -17.48 -10.73 -7.16
C GLY A 90 -16.22 -10.08 -7.72
N ILE A 91 -16.35 -9.17 -8.69
CA ILE A 91 -15.21 -8.43 -9.26
C ILE A 91 -14.55 -7.54 -8.20
N ILE A 92 -15.33 -6.75 -7.45
CA ILE A 92 -14.81 -5.89 -6.38
C ILE A 92 -14.04 -6.73 -5.36
N THR A 93 -14.63 -7.86 -4.93
CA THR A 93 -13.99 -8.75 -3.95
C THR A 93 -12.68 -9.34 -4.50
N ALA A 94 -12.67 -9.78 -5.76
CA ALA A 94 -11.47 -10.30 -6.41
C ALA A 94 -10.36 -9.25 -6.50
N VAL A 95 -10.72 -8.02 -6.90
CA VAL A 95 -9.79 -6.88 -7.00
C VAL A 95 -9.18 -6.56 -5.63
N LEU A 96 -10.02 -6.41 -4.60
CA LEU A 96 -9.55 -6.15 -3.23
C LEU A 96 -8.63 -7.25 -2.69
N LEU A 97 -8.91 -8.52 -2.96
CA LEU A 97 -8.07 -9.63 -2.51
C LEU A 97 -6.70 -9.61 -3.20
N VAL A 98 -6.66 -9.33 -4.50
CA VAL A 98 -5.42 -9.24 -5.26
C VAL A 98 -4.59 -8.03 -4.82
N LEU A 99 -5.23 -6.88 -4.57
CA LEU A 99 -4.54 -5.64 -4.18
C LEU A 99 -4.33 -5.51 -2.66
N SER A 100 -4.85 -6.41 -1.83
CA SER A 100 -4.73 -6.35 -0.36
C SER A 100 -3.27 -6.20 0.11
N PHE A 101 -2.36 -7.00 -0.47
CA PHE A 101 -0.93 -6.91 -0.15
C PHE A 101 -0.30 -5.58 -0.60
N PHE A 102 -0.77 -5.05 -1.73
CA PHE A 102 -0.31 -3.76 -2.24
C PHE A 102 -0.77 -2.62 -1.32
N ASN A 103 -2.06 -2.60 -0.95
CA ASN A 103 -2.65 -1.61 -0.05
C ASN A 103 -1.91 -1.55 1.30
N TYR A 104 -1.62 -2.71 1.89
CA TYR A 104 -0.86 -2.77 3.15
C TYR A 104 0.52 -2.12 3.05
N ARG A 105 1.29 -2.43 2.01
CA ARG A 105 2.65 -1.87 1.82
C ARG A 105 2.60 -0.40 1.47
N PHE A 106 1.77 -0.05 0.49
CA PHE A 106 1.65 1.31 -0.02
C PHE A 106 1.22 2.28 1.07
N SER A 107 0.25 1.89 1.89
CA SER A 107 -0.22 2.73 2.99
C SER A 107 0.87 3.04 4.01
N ARG A 108 1.68 2.05 4.40
CA ARG A 108 2.80 2.25 5.35
C ARG A 108 3.89 3.13 4.78
N ILE A 109 4.22 2.99 3.49
CA ILE A 109 5.21 3.83 2.82
C ILE A 109 4.69 5.25 2.70
N MET A 110 3.45 5.42 2.24
CA MET A 110 2.82 6.74 2.16
C MET A 110 2.86 7.43 3.52
N TRP A 111 2.51 6.72 4.59
CA TRP A 111 2.56 7.26 5.95
C TRP A 111 3.98 7.63 6.40
N LEU A 112 4.98 6.81 6.09
CA LEU A 112 6.39 7.13 6.35
C LEU A 112 6.88 8.34 5.57
N TYR A 113 6.41 8.57 4.35
CA TYR A 113 6.79 9.75 3.58
C TYR A 113 6.04 11.01 4.04
N ALA A 114 4.81 10.86 4.56
CA ALA A 114 4.01 11.96 5.07
C ALA A 114 4.43 12.41 6.49
N PHE A 115 4.81 11.48 7.36
CA PHE A 115 5.06 11.73 8.79
C PHE A 115 6.39 11.18 9.32
N GLY A 116 7.12 10.40 8.52
CA GLY A 116 8.36 9.71 8.89
C GLY A 116 9.62 10.55 8.76
#